data_AF-A0A2E2B0Q3-F1
#
_entry.id   AF-A0A2E2B0Q3-F1
#
_cell.length_a   1.000
_cell.length_b   1.000
_cell.length_c   1.000
_cell.angle_alpha   90.00
_cell.angle_beta   90.00
_cell.angle_gamma   90.00
#
_symmetry.space_group_name_H-M   'P 1'
#
loop_
_entity.id
_entity.type
_entity.pdbx_description
1 polymer ?
#
loop_
_entity_poly.entity_id
_entity_poly.type
_entity_poly.pdbx_seq_one_letter_code
_entity_poly.pdbx_strand_id
1 'polypeptide(L)' 'MLEILLGVAVCIASMKVADADGMSGGMWFGIAFLICFLSVTLIPLPFIRMLIAGVLVICAMVGYKFYAERPN' A
#
# COMPACT_ATOMS: atom_id res chain seq x y z
N MET A 1 10.99 13.21 -9.51
CA MET A 1 10.77 13.80 -8.15
C MET A 1 9.32 13.66 -7.68
N LEU A 2 8.32 14.06 -8.47
CA LEU A 2 6.89 13.93 -8.11
C LEU A 2 6.46 12.50 -7.73
N GLU A 3 7.02 11.48 -8.37
CA GLU A 3 6.67 10.07 -8.06
C GLU A 3 7.15 9.61 -6.69
N ILE A 4 8.31 10.09 -6.23
CA ILE A 4 8.83 9.75 -4.90
C ILE A 4 7.92 10.37 -3.84
N LEU A 5 7.48 11.62 -4.06
CA LEU A 5 6.47 12.27 -3.21
C LEU A 5 5.14 11.51 -3.24
N LEU A 6 4.69 11.02 -4.41
CA LEU A 6 3.47 10.24 -4.53
C LEU A 6 3.59 8.89 -3.80
N GLY A 7 4.74 8.21 -3.91
CA GLY A 7 5.02 6.96 -3.20
C GLY A 7 5.02 7.15 -1.68
N VAL A 8 5.62 8.24 -1.20
CA VAL A 8 5.57 8.61 0.24
C VAL A 8 4.14 8.91 0.67
N ALA A 9 3.36 9.64 -0.13
CA ALA A 9 1.96 9.90 0.15
C ALA A 9 1.12 8.61 0.22
N VAL A 10 1.36 7.66 -0.68
CA VAL A 10 0.72 6.32 -0.66
C VAL A 10 1.10 5.55 0.60
N CYS A 11 2.36 5.59 1.03
CA CYS A 11 2.80 4.91 2.25
C CYS A 11 2.14 5.51 3.50
N ILE A 12 2.06 6.84 3.60
CA ILE A 12 1.40 7.53 4.72
C ILE A 12 -0.11 7.27 4.70
N ALA A 13 -0.75 7.32 3.53
CA ALA A 13 -2.17 7.00 3.39
C ALA A 13 -2.46 5.56 3.83
N SER A 14 -1.61 4.61 3.41
CA SER A 14 -1.69 3.20 3.79
C SER A 14 -1.56 3.00 5.30
N MET A 15 -0.60 3.68 5.94
CA MET A 15 -0.44 3.65 7.39
C MET A 15 -1.67 4.21 8.12
N LYS A 16 -2.21 5.34 7.66
CA LYS A 16 -3.42 5.93 8.25
C LYS A 16 -4.67 5.05 8.09
N VAL A 17 -4.83 4.39 6.94
CA VAL A 17 -5.93 3.45 6.71
C VAL A 17 -5.78 2.23 7.63
N ALA A 18 -4.58 1.67 7.73
CA ALA A 18 -4.31 0.56 8.64
C ALA A 18 -4.57 0.91 10.12
N ASP A 19 -4.14 2.09 10.57
CA ASP A 19 -4.40 2.56 11.94
C ASP A 19 -5.91 2.76 12.19
N ALA A 20 -6.67 3.24 11.19
CA ALA A 20 -8.12 3.39 11.28
C ALA A 20 -8.85 2.04 11.36
N ASP A 21 -8.30 1.00 10.75
CA ASP A 21 -8.82 -0.38 10.81
C ASP A 21 -8.31 -1.17 12.04
N GLY A 22 -7.56 -0.55 12.95
CA GLY A 22 -7.01 -1.20 14.15
C GLY A 22 -5.87 -2.17 13.86
N MET A 23 -5.25 -2.06 12.69
CA MET A 23 -4.14 -2.90 12.25
C MET A 23 -2.79 -2.25 12.58
N SER A 24 -1.70 -3.02 12.53
CA SER A 24 -0.35 -2.47 12.72
C SER A 24 0.06 -1.58 11.54
N GLY A 25 -0.05 -0.25 11.71
CA GLY A 25 0.33 0.73 10.70
C GLY A 25 1.78 0.60 10.23
N GLY A 26 2.70 0.23 11.12
CA GLY A 26 4.11 -0.01 10.78
C GLY A 26 4.33 -1.19 9.83
N MET A 27 3.59 -2.29 10.02
CA MET A 27 3.67 -3.46 9.14
C MET A 27 3.18 -3.10 7.73
N TRP A 28 2.04 -2.40 7.64
CA TRP A 28 1.46 -1.98 6.37
C TRP A 28 2.25 -0.88 5.67
N PHE A 29 2.91 0.01 6.41
CA PHE A 29 3.87 0.96 5.85
C PHE A 29 5.03 0.23 5.15
N GLY A 30 5.59 -0.81 5.79
CA GLY A 30 6.64 -1.64 5.19
C GLY A 30 6.19 -2.35 3.91
N ILE A 31 4.98 -2.91 3.92
CA ILE A 31 4.38 -3.56 2.73
C ILE A 31 4.17 -2.54 1.60
N ALA A 32 3.59 -1.38 1.91
CA ALA A 32 3.36 -0.31 0.94
C ALA A 32 4.67 0.20 0.32
N PHE A 33 5.69 0.39 1.16
CA PHE A 33 7.02 0.81 0.71
C PHE A 33 7.64 -0.20 -0.24
N LEU A 34 7.56 -1.50 0.09
CA LEU A 34 8.12 -2.59 -0.71
C LEU A 34 7.39 -2.73 -2.06
N ILE A 35 6.07 -2.60 -2.08
CA ILE A 35 5.25 -2.61 -3.31
C ILE A 35 5.54 -1.38 -4.18
N CYS A 36 5.68 -0.19 -3.58
CA CYS A 36 6.08 1.01 -4.30
C CYS A 36 7.49 0.84 -4.92
N PHE A 37 8.43 0.26 -4.18
CA PHE A 37 9.79 0.02 -4.67
C PHE A 37 9.83 -0.99 -5.83
N LEU A 38 9.10 -2.10 -5.72
CA LEU A 38 8.93 -3.08 -6.81
C LEU A 38 8.23 -2.49 -8.03
N SER A 39 7.25 -1.62 -7.81
CA SER A 39 6.53 -0.95 -8.90
C SER A 39 7.43 0.01 -9.67
N VAL A 40 8.43 0.61 -9.01
CA VAL A 40 9.43 1.46 -9.66
C VAL A 40 10.34 0.67 -10.61
N THR A 41 10.67 -0.58 -10.29
CA THR A 41 11.54 -1.44 -11.10
C THR A 41 10.79 -2.21 -12.20
N LEU A 42 9.53 -2.60 -11.98
CA LEU A 42 8.77 -3.42 -12.92
C LEU A 42 8.00 -2.63 -13.98
N ILE A 43 7.59 -1.39 -13.69
CA ILE A 43 6.68 -0.62 -14.57
C ILE A 43 7.38 0.66 -15.06
N PRO A 44 7.60 0.82 -16.38
CA PRO A 44 8.24 2.00 -16.95
C PRO A 44 7.33 3.24 -17.02
N LEU A 45 6.07 3.13 -16.59
CA LEU A 45 5.07 4.21 -16.60
C LEU A 45 4.99 4.94 -15.23
N PRO A 46 5.50 6.18 -15.12
CA PRO A 46 5.82 6.80 -13.84
C PRO A 46 4.63 7.14 -12.92
N PHE A 47 3.54 7.69 -13.47
CA PHE A 47 2.40 8.11 -12.65
C PHE A 47 1.40 6.98 -12.39
N ILE A 48 1.17 6.16 -13.42
CA ILE A 48 0.19 5.06 -13.37
C ILE A 48 0.64 3.98 -12.38
N ARG A 49 1.96 3.70 -12.28
CA ARG A 49 2.48 2.68 -11.37
C ARG A 49 2.23 2.97 -9.89
N MET A 50 2.32 4.24 -9.47
CA MET A 50 2.10 4.61 -8.06
C MET A 50 0.63 4.51 -7.67
N LEU A 51 -0.28 4.82 -8.60
CA LEU A 51 -1.72 4.58 -8.44
C LEU A 51 -2.02 3.08 -8.32
N ILE A 52 -1.47 2.25 -9.22
CA ILE A 52 -1.64 0.80 -9.19
C ILE A 52 -1.08 0.20 -7.89
N ALA A 53 0.10 0.65 -7.45
CA ALA A 53 0.71 0.23 -6.19
C ALA A 53 -0.18 0.57 -4.99
N GLY A 54 -0.72 1.78 -4.92
CA GLY A 54 -1.63 2.19 -3.85
C GLY A 54 -2.92 1.36 -3.83
N VAL A 55 -3.53 1.13 -4.99
CA VAL A 55 -4.73 0.28 -5.11
C VAL A 55 -4.43 -1.16 -4.67
N LEU A 56 -3.29 -1.73 -5.08
CA LEU A 56 -2.87 -3.07 -4.66
C LEU A 56 -2.71 -3.19 -3.15
N VAL A 57 -2.09 -2.20 -2.50
CA VAL A 57 -1.92 -2.19 -1.05
C VAL A 57 -3.28 -2.15 -0.34
N ILE A 58 -4.20 -1.30 -0.79
CA ILE A 58 -5.55 -1.22 -0.22
C ILE A 58 -6.32 -2.53 -0.44
N CYS A 59 -6.25 -3.11 -1.64
CA CYS A 59 -6.85 -4.42 -1.91
C CYS A 59 -6.27 -5.51 -1.01
N ALA A 60 -4.96 -5.48 -0.74
CA ALA A 60 -4.32 -6.42 0.17
C ALA A 60 -4.79 -6.23 1.63
N MET A 61 -4.97 -4.99 2.09
CA MET A 61 -5.54 -4.68 3.41
C MET A 61 -6.96 -5.22 3.56
N VAL A 62 -7.81 -4.93 2.57
CA VAL A 62 -9.21 -5.40 2.55
C VAL A 62 -9.25 -6.93 2.51
N GLY A 63 -8.47 -7.57 1.64
CA GLY A 63 -8.38 -9.02 1.55
C GLY A 63 -7.91 -9.68 2.85
N TYR A 64 -6.90 -9.09 3.51
CA TYR A 64 -6.43 -9.55 4.81
C TYR A 64 -7.53 -9.43 5.88
N LYS A 65 -8.27 -8.32 5.92
CA LYS A 65 -9.38 -8.11 6.85
C LYS A 65 -10.48 -9.17 6.65
N PHE A 66 -10.89 -9.41 5.40
CA PHE A 66 -11.86 -10.46 5.06
C PHE A 66 -11.38 -11.87 5.44
N TYR A 67 -10.08 -12.16 5.32
CA TYR A 67 -9.52 -13.45 5.70
C TYR A 67 -9.44 -13.60 7.22
N ALA A 68 -9.07 -12.54 7.94
CA ALA A 68 -8.99 -12.53 9.40
C ALA A 68 -10.37 -12.61 10.08
N GLU A 69 -11.42 -12.08 9.45
CA GLU A 69 -12.80 -12.13 9.93
C GLU A 69 -13.52 -13.46 9.64
N ARG A 70 -12.93 -14.38 8.87
CA ARG A 70 -13.50 -15.73 8.72
C ARG A 70 -13.00 -16.64 9.84
N PRO A 71 -13.84 -17.00 10.83
CA PRO A 71 -13.53 -18.11 11.70
C PRO A 71 -13.58 -19.39 10.85
N ASN A 72 -12.44 -20.06 10.71
CA ASN A 72 -12.42 -21.46 10.30
C ASN A 72 -13.08 -22.32 11.39
#